data_AF-A0A4Q6AKE7-F1
#
_entry.id   AF-A0A4Q6AKE7-F1
#
_cell.length_a   1.000
_cell.length_b   1.000
_cell.length_c   1.000
_cell.angle_alpha   90.00
_cell.angle_beta   90.00
_cell.angle_gamma   90.00
#
_symmetry.space_group_name_H-M   'P 1'
#
loop_
_entity.id
_entity.type
_entity.pdbx_description
1 polymer ?
#
loop_
_entity_poly.entity_id
_entity_poly.type
_entity_poly.pdbx_seq_one_letter_code
_entity_poly.pdbx_strand_id
1 'polypeptide(L)'
;AGGSDGGHNGLKSLQEILGTTAYPKLRFGIGNNYPKGAQADFVLGKWLKDEEPLVAKKIDLSVEVIESYAAAGINNAMNKYNNIEISL
;
A
#
# COMPACT_ATOMS: atom_id res chain seq x y z
N ALA A 1 1.77 14.49 -6.58
CA ALA A 1 1.40 14.20 -5.17
C ALA A 1 2.59 13.56 -4.46
N GLY A 2 3.30 14.34 -3.65
CA GLY A 2 4.32 13.84 -2.72
C GLY A 2 3.66 13.66 -1.35
N GLY A 3 3.91 12.54 -0.69
CA GLY A 3 3.44 12.27 0.66
C GLY A 3 4.61 11.87 1.53
N SER A 4 4.50 12.03 2.84
CA SER A 4 5.51 11.56 3.79
C SER A 4 5.68 10.04 3.72
N ASP A 5 6.77 9.53 4.30
CA ASP A 5 7.01 8.09 4.46
C ASP A 5 5.99 7.41 5.38
N GLY A 6 5.20 8.16 6.16
CA GLY A 6 4.17 7.62 7.04
C GLY A 6 4.69 6.69 8.14
N GLY A 7 5.97 6.81 8.51
CA GLY A 7 6.64 5.89 9.43
C GLY A 7 7.16 4.61 8.76
N HIS A 8 7.05 4.47 7.43
CA HIS A 8 7.52 3.30 6.70
C HIS A 8 9.03 3.43 6.39
N ASN A 9 9.85 2.61 7.07
CA ASN A 9 11.31 2.63 6.94
C ASN A 9 11.81 2.51 5.48
N GLY A 10 11.17 1.67 4.66
CA GLY A 10 11.52 1.55 3.23
C GLY A 10 11.24 2.82 2.41
N LEU A 11 10.18 3.58 2.72
CA LEU A 11 9.88 4.82 2.02
C LEU A 11 10.84 5.92 2.47
N LYS A 12 11.18 5.96 3.75
CA LYS A 12 12.21 6.86 4.28
C LYS A 12 13.55 6.66 3.55
N SER A 13 14.01 5.41 3.44
CA SER A 13 15.25 5.09 2.71
C SER A 13 15.19 5.51 1.24
N LEU A 14 14.07 5.26 0.54
CA LEU A 14 13.90 5.71 -0.84
C LEU A 14 13.96 7.24 -0.98
N GLN A 15 13.35 7.98 -0.06
CA GLN A 15 13.37 9.45 -0.06
C GLN A 15 14.77 10.00 0.18
N GLU A 16 15.51 9.39 1.11
CA GLU A 16 16.91 9.75 1.38
C GLU A 16 17.79 9.55 0.15
N ILE A 17 17.60 8.45 -0.59
CA ILE A 17 18.38 8.14 -1.79
C ILE A 17 17.98 9.03 -2.98
N LEU A 18 16.69 9.23 -3.20
CA LEU A 18 16.18 9.97 -4.36
C LEU A 18 16.22 11.50 -4.16
N GLY A 19 16.33 11.98 -2.92
CA GLY A 19 16.24 13.40 -2.58
C GLY A 19 14.86 14.01 -2.85
N THR A 20 13.83 13.19 -3.06
CA THR A 20 12.49 13.64 -3.40
C THR A 20 11.41 12.66 -2.93
N THR A 21 10.22 13.19 -2.65
CA THR A 21 9.00 12.42 -2.37
C THR A 21 8.06 12.32 -3.58
N ALA A 22 8.44 12.92 -4.70
CA ALA A 22 7.63 13.10 -5.90
C ALA A 22 7.61 11.85 -6.81
N TYR A 23 7.32 10.69 -6.22
CA TYR A 23 7.16 9.42 -6.93
C TYR A 23 5.82 8.75 -6.60
N PRO A 24 5.19 8.08 -7.57
CA PRO A 24 3.93 7.37 -7.37
C PRO A 24 4.11 6.20 -6.41
N LYS A 25 3.06 5.92 -5.64
CA LYS A 25 3.03 4.83 -4.65
C LYS A 25 1.69 4.12 -4.74
N LEU A 26 1.71 2.80 -4.84
CA LEU A 26 0.55 1.95 -4.59
C LEU A 26 0.55 1.59 -3.10
N ARG A 27 -0.53 1.90 -2.38
CA ARG A 27 -0.65 1.59 -0.96
C ARG A 27 -1.50 0.35 -0.77
N PHE A 28 -0.90 -0.70 -0.21
CA PHE A 28 -1.61 -1.90 0.23
C PHE A 28 -1.98 -1.74 1.70
N GLY A 29 -3.26 -1.50 1.99
CA GLY A 29 -3.74 -1.30 3.36
C GLY A 29 -3.77 -2.62 4.13
N ILE A 30 -2.93 -2.72 5.18
CA ILE A 30 -2.82 -3.90 6.04
C ILE A 30 -3.56 -3.79 7.38
N GLY A 31 -4.28 -2.68 7.61
CA GLY A 31 -4.91 -2.38 8.89
C GLY A 31 -3.98 -1.68 9.88
N ASN A 32 -4.52 -1.35 11.05
CA ASN A 32 -3.81 -0.64 12.12
C ASN A 32 -4.18 -1.15 13.52
N ASN A 33 -4.69 -2.38 13.61
CA ASN A 33 -5.15 -2.97 14.85
C ASN A 33 -3.98 -3.53 15.68
N TYR A 34 -3.22 -2.62 16.28
CA TYR A 34 -2.11 -2.95 17.16
C TYR A 34 -2.00 -1.92 18.30
N PRO A 35 -1.50 -2.32 19.48
CA PRO A 35 -1.26 -1.38 20.57
C PRO A 35 -0.11 -0.43 20.20
N LYS A 36 -0.10 0.75 20.83
CA LYS A 36 0.95 1.76 20.63
C LYS A 36 2.33 1.15 20.94
N GLY A 37 3.24 1.21 19.97
CA GLY A 37 4.59 0.67 20.08
C GLY A 37 4.80 -0.72 19.48
N ALA A 38 3.72 -1.42 19.12
CA ALA A 38 3.78 -2.76 18.51
C ALA A 38 3.70 -2.74 16.97
N GLN A 39 4.02 -1.60 16.33
CA GLN A 39 3.99 -1.48 14.87
C GLN A 39 4.89 -2.51 14.20
N ALA A 40 6.11 -2.68 14.73
CA ALA A 40 7.10 -3.60 14.16
C ALA A 40 6.61 -5.05 14.22
N ASP A 41 6.04 -5.47 15.35
CA ASP A 41 5.51 -6.82 15.52
C ASP A 41 4.31 -7.08 14.60
N PHE A 42 3.45 -6.07 14.41
CA PHE A 42 2.32 -6.17 13.50
C PHE A 42 2.74 -6.37 12.04
N VAL A 43 3.68 -5.54 11.53
CA VAL A 43 4.10 -5.63 10.12
C VAL A 43 4.98 -6.85 9.81
N LEU A 44 5.65 -7.41 10.82
CA LEU A 44 6.43 -8.65 10.71
C LEU A 44 5.60 -9.90 11.04
N GLY A 45 4.35 -9.71 11.48
CA GLY A 45 3.41 -10.76 11.80
C GLY A 45 2.91 -11.51 10.58
N LYS A 46 2.12 -12.56 10.84
CA LYS A 46 1.38 -13.30 9.81
C LYS A 46 -0.07 -12.85 9.82
N TRP A 47 -0.68 -12.92 8.64
CA TRP A 47 -2.14 -12.79 8.49
C TRP A 47 -2.86 -13.85 9.31
N LEU A 48 -4.03 -13.49 9.84
CA LEU A 48 -4.97 -14.44 10.39
C LEU A 48 -5.67 -15.21 9.28
N LYS A 49 -6.15 -16.43 9.58
CA LYS A 49 -6.76 -17.31 8.57
C LYS A 49 -8.02 -16.73 7.93
N ASP A 50 -8.75 -15.90 8.67
CA ASP A 50 -9.93 -15.17 8.21
C ASP A 50 -9.58 -13.94 7.35
N GLU A 51 -8.38 -13.38 7.51
CA GLU A 51 -7.88 -12.28 6.68
C GLU A 51 -7.32 -12.76 5.33
N GLU A 52 -6.72 -13.97 5.29
CA GLU A 52 -6.05 -14.52 4.09
C GLU A 52 -6.90 -14.43 2.80
N PRO A 53 -8.19 -14.81 2.76
CA PRO A 53 -9.00 -14.70 1.54
C PRO A 53 -9.19 -13.26 1.07
N LEU A 54 -9.23 -12.31 2.00
CA LEU A 54 -9.36 -10.90 1.68
C LEU A 54 -8.03 -10.31 1.19
N VAL A 55 -6.93 -10.71 1.81
CA VAL A 55 -5.57 -10.35 1.37
C VAL A 55 -5.34 -10.83 -0.06
N ALA A 56 -5.76 -12.06 -0.40
CA ALA A 56 -5.69 -12.58 -1.76
C ALA A 56 -6.45 -11.69 -2.76
N LYS A 57 -7.71 -11.31 -2.45
CA LYS A 57 -8.49 -10.38 -3.28
C LYS A 57 -7.82 -9.01 -3.44
N LYS A 58 -7.21 -8.50 -2.38
CA LYS A 58 -6.45 -7.23 -2.44
C LYS A 58 -5.22 -7.36 -3.34
N ILE A 59 -4.53 -8.51 -3.32
CA ILE A 59 -3.38 -8.78 -4.18
C ILE A 59 -3.83 -8.79 -5.64
N ASP A 60 -4.90 -9.51 -5.97
CA ASP A 60 -5.45 -9.55 -7.33
C ASP A 60 -5.80 -8.14 -7.84
N LEU A 61 -6.50 -7.35 -7.03
CA LEU A 61 -6.80 -5.95 -7.36
C LEU A 61 -5.53 -5.11 -7.55
N SER A 62 -4.51 -5.33 -6.71
CA SER A 62 -3.24 -4.60 -6.81
C SER A 62 -2.51 -4.90 -8.13
N VAL A 63 -2.58 -6.15 -8.61
CA VAL A 63 -2.06 -6.52 -9.93
C VAL A 63 -2.79 -5.75 -11.03
N GLU A 64 -4.12 -5.71 -11.01
CA GLU A 64 -4.91 -4.93 -11.97
C GLU A 64 -4.60 -3.43 -11.94
N VAL A 65 -4.28 -2.88 -10.76
CA VAL A 65 -3.88 -1.47 -10.62
C VAL A 65 -2.50 -1.25 -11.25
N ILE A 66 -1.55 -2.16 -11.05
CA ILE A 66 -0.20 -2.08 -11.63
C ILE A 66 -0.29 -2.15 -13.17
N GLU A 67 -1.08 -3.08 -13.70
CA GLU A 67 -1.31 -3.22 -15.14
C GLU A 67 -1.96 -1.96 -15.73
N SER A 68 -3.01 -1.46 -15.08
CA SER A 68 -3.68 -0.23 -15.53
C SER A 68 -2.77 1.00 -15.43
N TYR A 69 -1.92 1.08 -14.41
CA TYR A 69 -0.93 2.16 -14.29
C TYR A 69 0.06 2.12 -15.46
N ALA A 70 0.57 0.92 -15.79
CA ALA A 70 1.50 0.74 -16.89
C ALA A 70 0.87 1.01 -18.26
N ALA A 71 -0.36 0.55 -18.49
CA ALA A 71 -1.03 0.64 -19.79
C ALA A 71 -1.76 1.97 -20.04
N ALA A 72 -2.37 2.56 -19.01
CA ALA A 72 -3.25 3.72 -19.14
C ALA A 72 -2.78 4.96 -18.35
N GLY A 73 -1.67 4.86 -17.61
CA GLY A 73 -1.10 5.96 -16.84
C GLY A 73 -1.79 6.23 -15.50
N ILE A 74 -1.15 7.09 -14.70
CA ILE A 74 -1.49 7.28 -13.28
C ILE A 74 -2.90 7.84 -13.05
N ASN A 75 -3.35 8.80 -13.86
CA ASN A 75 -4.65 9.45 -13.66
C ASN A 75 -5.80 8.46 -13.86
N ASN A 76 -5.71 7.62 -14.89
CA ASN A 76 -6.72 6.61 -15.19
C ASN A 76 -6.75 5.53 -14.10
N ALA A 77 -5.58 5.05 -13.67
CA ALA A 77 -5.48 4.08 -12.58
C ALA A 77 -6.08 4.66 -11.27
N MET A 78 -5.68 5.88 -10.89
CA MET A 78 -6.19 6.52 -9.67
C MET A 78 -7.72 6.68 -9.69
N ASN A 79 -8.28 7.19 -10.79
CA ASN A 79 -9.73 7.40 -10.92
C ASN A 79 -10.52 6.09 -10.85
N LYS A 80 -9.96 5.00 -11.40
CA LYS A 80 -10.62 3.70 -11.43
C LYS A 80 -10.58 2.99 -10.07
N TYR A 81 -9.45 3.02 -9.36
CA TYR A 81 -9.23 2.12 -8.22
C TYR A 81 -9.26 2.79 -6.84
N ASN A 82 -9.02 4.10 -6.71
CA ASN A 82 -8.90 4.73 -5.39
C ASN A 82 -10.20 4.72 -4.56
N ASN A 83 -11.35 4.50 -5.20
CA ASN A 83 -12.66 4.44 -4.55
C ASN A 83 -13.13 3.01 -4.24
N ILE A 84 -12.30 2.00 -4.52
CA ILE A 84 -12.62 0.60 -4.22
C ILE A 84 -12.18 0.31 -2.78
N GLU A 85 -13.13 -0.13 -1.96
CA GLU A 85 -12.88 -0.47 -0.57
C GLU A 85 -12.94 -1.99 -0.37
N ILE A 86 -11.85 -2.53 0.18
CA ILE A 86 -11.74 -3.92 0.61
C ILE A 86 -11.23 -3.87 2.05
N SER A 87 -12.11 -4.09 3.03
CA SER A 87 -11.82 -3.84 4.45
C SER A 87 -11.43 -5.13 5.17
N LEU A 88 -10.21 -5.14 5.73
CA LEU A 88 -9.70 -6.17 6.66
C LEU A 88 -10.37 -6.00 8.02
#